data_AF-A0A8X7CBH5-F1
#
_entry.id   AF-A0A8X7CBH5-F1
#
_cell.length_a   1.000
_cell.length_b   1.000
_cell.length_c   1.000
_cell.angle_alpha   90.00
_cell.angle_beta   90.00
_cell.angle_gamma   90.00
#
_symmetry.space_group_name_H-M   'P 1'
#
loop_
_entity.id
_entity.type
_entity.pdbx_description
1 polymer ?
#
loop_
_entity_poly.entity_id
_entity_poly.type
_entity_poly.pdbx_seq_one_letter_code
_entity_poly.pdbx_strand_id
1 'polypeptide(L)'
;MVNLLEPVLKRRKGYDKPISKNDSKRGSRGYDAGKKIKGRKRHIIVDTLGLIIEADVHSANVQDRDGALDLFVQAKKKIPTLQKFFADQGYSGALQNNCFLKTRCLLTIAKKASDAVGF
;
A
#
# COMPACT_ATOMS: atom_id res chain seq x y z
N MET A 1 -10.85 29.94 -21.63
CA MET A 1 -11.97 29.76 -20.69
C MET A 1 -12.38 28.29 -20.69
N VAL A 2 -11.84 27.48 -19.77
CA VAL A 2 -12.46 26.24 -19.26
C VAL A 2 -11.92 26.04 -17.84
N ASN A 3 -12.73 26.39 -16.84
CA ASN A 3 -12.51 26.02 -15.45
C ASN A 3 -12.97 24.57 -15.27
N LEU A 4 -12.16 23.73 -14.64
CA LEU A 4 -12.66 22.56 -13.93
C LEU A 4 -12.11 22.58 -12.51
N LEU A 5 -13.07 22.62 -11.59
CA LEU A 5 -12.97 22.83 -10.16
C LEU A 5 -12.17 21.72 -9.47
N GLU A 6 -11.28 22.09 -8.56
CA GLU A 6 -10.79 21.16 -7.54
C GLU A 6 -11.92 20.84 -6.55
N PRO A 7 -12.18 19.56 -6.23
CA PRO A 7 -13.12 19.24 -5.16
C PRO A 7 -12.47 19.49 -3.80
N VAL A 8 -12.95 20.55 -3.13
CA VAL A 8 -12.80 20.78 -1.69
C VAL A 8 -13.43 19.60 -0.94
N LEU A 9 -12.61 18.63 -0.52
CA LEU A 9 -13.05 17.61 0.43
C LEU A 9 -12.98 18.15 1.86
N LYS A 10 -14.17 18.46 2.37
CA LYS A 10 -14.50 18.82 3.75
C LYS A 10 -13.78 17.90 4.74
N ARG A 11 -12.90 18.46 5.59
CA ARG A 11 -12.29 17.76 6.74
C ARG A 11 -13.38 17.15 7.62
N ARG A 12 -13.53 15.82 7.59
CA ARG A 12 -14.22 15.08 8.66
C ARG A 12 -13.30 15.06 9.88
N LYS A 13 -13.73 15.65 11.00
CA LYS A 13 -13.09 15.49 12.30
C LYS A 13 -13.00 13.99 12.63
N GLY A 14 -11.79 13.45 12.75
CA GLY A 14 -11.56 12.05 13.10
C GLY A 14 -10.27 11.92 13.90
N TYR A 15 -10.41 11.57 15.18
CA TYR A 15 -9.39 11.06 16.11
C TYR A 15 -7.93 11.46 15.83
N ASP A 16 -7.55 12.66 16.28
CA ASP A 16 -6.15 13.05 16.41
C ASP A 16 -5.47 12.19 17.48
N LYS A 17 -4.86 11.06 17.07
CA LYS A 17 -3.88 10.37 17.92
C LYS A 17 -2.53 11.07 17.75
N PRO A 18 -1.82 11.39 18.84
CA PRO A 18 -0.58 12.14 18.75
C PRO A 18 0.48 11.35 17.99
N ILE A 19 0.89 11.87 16.83
CA ILE A 19 2.16 11.56 16.20
C ILE A 19 3.23 11.92 17.24
N SER A 20 3.91 10.90 17.81
CA SER A 20 4.97 11.17 18.78
C SER A 20 6.16 11.78 18.05
N LYS A 21 6.42 13.07 18.29
CA LYS A 21 7.61 13.81 17.81
C LYS A 21 8.90 13.25 18.44
N ASN A 22 9.34 12.08 17.99
CA ASN A 22 10.71 11.57 18.20
C ASN A 22 11.35 11.26 16.84
N ASP A 23 11.10 12.14 15.86
CA ASP A 23 11.44 11.94 14.44
C ASP A 23 12.92 12.17 14.09
N SER A 24 13.70 12.81 14.97
CA SER A 24 15.03 13.33 14.60
C SER A 24 16.08 12.26 14.25
N LYS A 25 15.87 10.98 14.60
CA LYS A 25 16.81 9.88 14.26
C LYS A 25 16.18 8.63 13.64
N ARG A 26 14.84 8.45 13.67
CA ARG A 26 14.18 7.17 13.29
C ARG A 26 13.00 7.27 12.32
N GLY A 27 12.63 8.48 11.90
CA GLY A 27 11.49 8.73 11.00
C GLY A 27 10.12 8.41 11.63
N SER A 28 9.06 8.66 10.86
CA SER A 28 7.68 8.57 11.36
C SER A 28 7.26 7.14 11.73
N ARG A 29 6.44 7.01 12.78
CA ARG A 29 5.81 5.75 13.21
C ARG A 29 4.30 5.96 13.35
N GLY A 30 3.53 5.07 12.74
CA GLY A 30 2.07 5.07 12.80
C GLY A 30 1.54 4.11 13.85
N TYR A 31 0.27 4.26 14.23
CA TYR A 31 -0.43 3.31 15.09
C TYR A 31 -1.32 2.39 14.26
N ASP A 32 -1.14 1.08 14.42
CA ASP A 32 -1.99 0.04 13.84
C ASP A 32 -3.10 -0.28 14.85
N ALA A 33 -4.36 -0.01 14.47
CA ALA A 33 -5.51 -0.23 15.34
C ALA A 33 -5.88 -1.72 15.49
N GLY A 34 -5.62 -2.54 14.47
CA GLY A 34 -5.89 -3.98 14.51
C GLY A 34 -4.95 -4.70 15.46
N LYS A 35 -3.66 -4.34 15.43
CA LYS A 35 -2.64 -4.90 16.34
C LYS A 35 -2.49 -4.11 17.63
N LYS A 36 -3.11 -2.93 17.73
CA LYS A 36 -3.02 -1.98 18.85
C LYS A 36 -1.59 -1.54 19.22
N ILE A 37 -0.68 -1.50 18.25
CA ILE A 37 0.74 -1.17 18.45
C ILE A 37 1.21 0.00 17.58
N LYS A 38 2.25 0.73 18.04
CA LYS A 38 2.95 1.73 17.23
C LYS A 38 4.08 1.09 16.42
N GLY A 39 4.06 1.25 15.10
CA GLY A 39 4.99 0.56 14.23
C GLY A 39 5.18 1.21 12.86
N ARG A 40 5.87 0.43 12.04
CA ARG A 40 6.05 0.64 10.60
C ARG A 40 5.64 -0.65 9.91
N LYS A 41 5.09 -0.52 8.72
CA LYS A 41 4.77 -1.64 7.84
C LYS A 41 5.71 -1.61 6.64
N ARG A 42 6.00 -2.78 6.10
CA ARG A 42 6.87 -2.93 4.93
C ARG A 42 6.05 -3.53 3.82
N HIS A 43 6.09 -2.91 2.65
CA HIS A 43 5.57 -3.47 1.42
C HIS A 43 6.77 -3.95 0.61
N ILE A 44 6.79 -5.22 0.22
CA ILE A 44 7.93 -5.83 -0.47
C ILE A 44 7.38 -6.58 -1.69
N ILE A 45 7.96 -6.33 -2.85
CA ILE A 45 7.72 -7.08 -4.08
C ILE A 45 8.89 -8.03 -4.27
N VAL A 46 8.56 -9.31 -4.40
CA VAL A 46 9.52 -10.37 -4.69
C VAL A 46 9.15 -11.05 -6.01
N ASP A 47 10.13 -11.67 -6.66
CA ASP A 47 9.90 -12.56 -7.78
C ASP A 47 9.44 -13.97 -7.32
N THR A 48 9.29 -14.90 -8.25
CA THR A 48 8.90 -16.28 -7.97
C THR A 48 9.97 -17.10 -7.24
N LEU A 49 11.22 -16.66 -7.24
CA LEU A 49 12.34 -17.29 -6.53
C LEU A 49 12.59 -16.65 -5.15
N GLY A 50 11.81 -15.62 -4.78
CA GLY A 50 11.93 -14.89 -3.52
C GLY A 50 12.95 -13.75 -3.54
N LEU A 51 13.46 -13.34 -4.71
CA LEU A 51 14.38 -12.21 -4.84
C LEU A 51 13.61 -10.89 -4.73
N ILE A 52 14.13 -9.98 -3.91
CA ILE A 52 13.50 -8.67 -3.67
C ILE A 52 13.71 -7.77 -4.90
N ILE A 53 12.62 -7.29 -5.46
CA ILE A 53 12.60 -6.33 -6.59
C ILE A 53 12.48 -4.90 -6.06
N GLU A 54 11.56 -4.67 -5.13
CA GLU A 54 11.28 -3.36 -4.55
C GLU A 54 10.77 -3.48 -3.11
N ALA A 55 11.11 -2.53 -2.25
CA ALA A 55 10.62 -2.49 -0.88
C ALA A 55 10.42 -1.05 -0.38
N ASP A 56 9.25 -0.77 0.17
CA ASP A 56 8.94 0.51 0.82
C ASP A 56 8.50 0.31 2.27
N VAL A 57 8.94 1.23 3.13
CA VAL A 57 8.60 1.25 4.55
C VAL A 57 7.72 2.45 4.84
N HIS A 58 6.51 2.18 5.31
CA HIS A 58 5.53 3.19 5.66
C HIS A 58 5.23 3.17 7.16
N SER A 59 4.72 4.28 7.68
CA SER A 59 4.12 4.31 9.02
C SER A 59 2.94 3.33 9.09
N ALA A 60 2.76 2.64 10.21
CA ALA A 60 1.75 1.58 10.34
C ALA A 60 0.29 2.06 10.29
N ASN A 61 0.03 3.38 10.22
CA ASN A 61 -1.30 3.95 10.03
C ASN A 61 -1.66 4.16 8.54
N VAL A 62 -0.70 4.06 7.62
CA VAL A 62 -0.97 4.08 6.18
C VAL A 62 -1.70 2.78 5.85
N GLN A 63 -2.68 2.81 4.95
CA GLN A 63 -3.38 1.58 4.54
C GLN A 63 -2.64 0.89 3.40
N ASP A 64 -2.78 -0.42 3.26
CA ASP A 64 -1.97 -1.19 2.31
C ASP A 64 -2.25 -0.78 0.87
N ARG A 65 -3.52 -0.51 0.56
CA ARG A 65 -3.94 0.10 -0.70
C ARG A 65 -3.23 1.41 -1.06
N ASP A 66 -2.95 2.25 -0.08
CA ASP A 66 -2.34 3.57 -0.30
C ASP A 66 -0.82 3.46 -0.45
N GLY A 67 -0.20 2.53 0.30
CA GLY A 67 1.26 2.33 0.28
C GLY A 67 1.79 1.45 -0.85
N ALA A 68 0.91 0.79 -1.63
CA ALA A 68 1.32 -0.20 -2.63
C ALA A 68 1.49 0.36 -4.05
N LEU A 69 0.79 1.43 -4.41
CA LEU A 69 0.71 1.87 -5.80
C LEU A 69 2.07 2.35 -6.32
N ASP A 70 2.77 3.16 -5.52
CA ASP A 70 4.10 3.65 -5.87
C ASP A 70 5.10 2.50 -5.98
N LEU A 71 5.03 1.52 -5.06
CA LEU A 71 5.83 0.31 -5.09
C LEU A 71 5.64 -0.48 -6.40
N PHE A 72 4.40 -0.66 -6.88
CA PHE A 72 4.12 -1.32 -8.16
C PHE A 72 4.69 -0.56 -9.35
N VAL A 73 4.60 0.78 -9.34
CA VAL A 73 5.16 1.62 -10.39
C VAL A 73 6.67 1.50 -10.44
N GLN A 74 7.36 1.51 -9.29
CA GLN A 74 8.81 1.35 -9.26
C GLN A 74 9.25 -0.06 -9.69
N ALA A 75 8.55 -1.10 -9.25
CA ALA A 75 8.83 -2.47 -9.72
C ALA A 75 8.67 -2.62 -11.23
N LYS A 76 7.62 -2.02 -11.83
CA LYS A 76 7.43 -2.02 -13.29
C LYS A 76 8.52 -1.23 -14.03
N LYS A 77 9.02 -0.13 -13.46
CA LYS A 77 10.16 0.61 -14.03
C LYS A 77 11.44 -0.21 -14.00
N LYS A 78 11.71 -0.92 -12.90
CA LYS A 78 12.87 -1.82 -12.75
C LYS A 78 12.79 -3.04 -13.67
N ILE A 79 11.59 -3.59 -13.86
CA ILE A 79 11.34 -4.76 -14.70
C ILE A 79 10.25 -4.41 -15.73
N PRO A 80 10.62 -3.80 -16.87
CA PRO A 80 9.65 -3.39 -17.90
C PRO A 80 8.83 -4.56 -18.48
N THR A 81 9.33 -5.79 -18.40
CA THR A 81 8.65 -7.01 -18.86
C THR A 81 7.63 -7.56 -17.86
N LEU A 82 7.52 -6.99 -16.66
CA LEU A 82 6.58 -7.45 -15.63
C LEU A 82 5.13 -7.32 -16.10
N GLN A 83 4.31 -8.36 -15.93
CA GLN A 83 2.92 -8.37 -16.43
C GLN A 83 1.87 -8.50 -15.33
N LYS A 84 2.26 -9.05 -14.17
CA LYS A 84 1.31 -9.48 -13.16
C LYS A 84 1.89 -9.36 -11.76
N PHE A 85 1.05 -8.91 -10.84
CA PHE A 85 1.29 -8.92 -9.41
C PHE A 85 0.29 -9.86 -8.74
N PHE A 86 0.74 -10.48 -7.65
CA PHE A 86 -0.11 -11.20 -6.71
C PHE A 86 -0.04 -10.50 -5.35
N ALA A 87 -1.18 -10.33 -4.69
CA ALA A 87 -1.25 -9.70 -3.38
C ALA A 87 -2.32 -10.36 -2.51
N ASP A 88 -2.25 -10.11 -1.20
CA ASP A 88 -3.27 -10.57 -0.25
C ASP A 88 -4.57 -9.73 -0.31
N GLN A 89 -5.56 -10.12 0.49
CA GLN A 89 -6.87 -9.48 0.53
C GLN A 89 -6.84 -8.02 1.02
N GLY A 90 -5.81 -7.60 1.76
CA GLY A 90 -5.61 -6.22 2.21
C GLY A 90 -5.34 -5.23 1.07
N TYR A 91 -4.93 -5.71 -0.10
CA TYR A 91 -4.69 -4.91 -1.31
C TYR A 91 -5.88 -4.89 -2.28
N SER A 92 -7.04 -5.38 -1.85
CA SER A 92 -8.25 -5.42 -2.70
C SER A 92 -8.89 -4.03 -2.92
N GLY A 93 -9.88 -3.99 -3.83
CA GLY A 93 -10.66 -2.79 -4.15
C GLY A 93 -10.07 -1.96 -5.28
N ALA A 94 -10.16 -0.63 -5.17
CA ALA A 94 -9.76 0.31 -6.24
C ALA A 94 -8.27 0.20 -6.65
N LEU A 95 -7.44 -0.39 -5.79
CA LEU A 95 -6.02 -0.60 -6.08
C LEU A 95 -5.79 -1.47 -7.33
N GLN A 96 -6.64 -2.45 -7.62
CA GLN A 96 -6.49 -3.29 -8.82
C GLN A 96 -6.58 -2.47 -10.10
N ASN A 97 -7.59 -1.60 -10.19
CA ASN A 97 -7.78 -0.72 -11.33
C ASN A 97 -6.63 0.29 -11.43
N ASN A 98 -6.23 0.90 -10.31
CA ASN A 98 -5.13 1.87 -10.29
C ASN A 98 -3.79 1.23 -10.69
N CYS A 99 -3.52 0.01 -10.22
CA CYS A 99 -2.35 -0.76 -10.61
C CYS A 99 -2.32 -0.96 -12.13
N PHE A 100 -3.42 -1.44 -12.72
CA PHE A 100 -3.48 -1.66 -14.16
C PHE A 100 -3.31 -0.36 -14.95
N LEU A 101 -3.99 0.72 -14.56
CA LEU A 101 -3.89 2.00 -15.25
C LEU A 101 -2.47 2.59 -15.22
N LYS A 102 -1.74 2.42 -14.10
CA LYS A 102 -0.40 3.00 -13.92
C LYS A 102 0.73 2.12 -14.48
N THR A 103 0.58 0.80 -14.41
CA THR A 103 1.68 -0.14 -14.72
C THR A 103 1.40 -1.05 -15.90
N ARG A 104 0.15 -1.10 -16.38
CA ARG A 104 -0.35 -2.11 -17.32
C ARG A 104 -0.18 -3.55 -16.84
N CYS A 105 0.03 -3.75 -15.54
CA CYS A 105 0.11 -5.06 -14.92
C CYS A 105 -1.22 -5.43 -14.27
N LEU A 106 -1.60 -6.71 -14.35
CA LEU A 106 -2.76 -7.24 -13.66
C LEU A 106 -2.44 -7.45 -12.18
N LEU A 107 -3.31 -6.99 -11.28
CA LEU A 107 -3.22 -7.30 -9.84
C LEU A 107 -4.23 -8.38 -9.47
N THR A 108 -3.73 -9.58 -9.18
CA THR A 108 -4.55 -10.71 -8.71
C THR A 108 -4.50 -10.80 -7.20
N ILE A 109 -5.67 -10.74 -6.57
CA ILE A 109 -5.80 -10.95 -5.13
C ILE A 109 -5.90 -12.45 -4.86
N ALA A 110 -4.95 -12.96 -4.08
CA ALA A 110 -4.95 -14.34 -3.63
C ALA A 110 -6.17 -14.58 -2.72
N LYS A 111 -7.00 -15.56 -3.11
CA LYS A 111 -8.11 -16.01 -2.28
C LYS A 111 -7.57 -16.95 -1.22
N LYS A 112 -8.13 -16.86 -0.02
CA LYS A 112 -7.90 -17.87 0.99
C LYS A 112 -8.62 -19.16 0.58
N ALA A 113 -8.02 -20.31 0.85
CA ALA A 113 -8.73 -21.59 0.75
C ALA A 113 -9.92 -21.59 1.73
N SER A 114 -11.04 -22.18 1.32
CA SER A 114 -12.30 -22.20 2.09
C SER A 114 -12.13 -22.75 3.51
N ASP A 115 -11.19 -23.68 3.69
CA ASP A 115 -11.06 -24.47 4.91
C ASP A 115 -9.93 -23.97 5.82
N ALA A 116 -9.27 -22.86 5.44
CA ALA A 116 -8.16 -22.33 6.20
C ALA A 116 -8.65 -21.50 7.40
N VAL A 117 -8.24 -21.87 8.62
CA VAL A 117 -8.47 -21.11 9.85
C VAL A 117 -7.42 -20.00 9.99
N GLY A 118 -7.82 -18.77 10.37
CA GLY A 118 -6.88 -17.66 10.65
C GLY A 118 -6.66 -16.65 9.50
N PHE A 119 -5.47 -16.05 9.43
CA PHE A 119 -4.94 -15.42 8.20
C PHE A 119 -4.19 -16.46 7.37
#